data_AF-A0A5N9GRW2-F1
#
_entry.id   AF-A0A5N9GRW2-F1
#
_cell.length_a   1.000
_cell.length_b   1.000
_cell.length_c   1.000
_cell.angle_alpha   90.00
_cell.angle_beta   90.00
_cell.angle_gamma   90.00
#
_symmetry.space_group_name_H-M   'P 1'
#
loop_
_entity.id
_entity.type
_entity.pdbx_description
1 polymer ?
#
loop_
_entity_poly.entity_id
_entity_poly.type
_entity_poly.pdbx_seq_one_letter_code
_entity_poly.pdbx_strand_id
1 'polypeptide(L)' 'MTEKKKLTPDEALARAQKFSEAYTNRGPYKFFPEPEIVLEVQKGLAANEVANGYRYCP' A
#
# COMPACT_ATOMS: atom_id res chain seq x y z
N MET A 1 -2.38 -23.35 -7.79
CA MET A 1 -2.70 -21.99 -7.29
C MET A 1 -1.90 -21.81 -6.01
N THR A 2 -0.83 -21.03 -6.05
CA THR A 2 0.08 -20.86 -4.91
C THR A 2 -0.71 -20.29 -3.74
N GLU A 3 -0.74 -20.98 -2.61
CA GLU A 3 -1.38 -20.51 -1.38
C GLU A 3 -0.88 -19.09 -1.10
N LYS A 4 -1.76 -18.08 -1.24
CA LYS A 4 -1.43 -16.71 -0.90
C LYS A 4 -1.18 -16.69 0.61
N LYS A 5 0.10 -16.65 0.99
CA LYS A 5 0.54 -16.44 2.38
C LYS A 5 -0.29 -15.28 2.94
N LYS A 6 -1.08 -15.53 3.98
CA LYS A 6 -1.90 -14.48 4.63
C LYS A 6 -0.93 -13.42 5.13
N LEU A 7 -0.87 -12.27 4.45
CA LEU A 7 -0.03 -11.17 4.88
C LEU A 7 -0.55 -10.66 6.22
N THR A 8 0.37 -10.40 7.15
CA THR A 8 0.00 -9.64 8.34
C THR A 8 -0.31 -8.19 7.95
N PRO A 9 -1.12 -7.47 8.73
CA PRO A 9 -1.39 -6.05 8.48
C PRO A 9 -0.10 -5.22 8.36
N ASP A 10 0.90 -5.48 9.19
CA ASP A 10 2.19 -4.77 9.17
C ASP A 10 2.99 -5.07 7.90
N GLU A 11 3.01 -6.33 7.44
CA GLU A 11 3.66 -6.70 6.18
C GLU A 11 2.96 -6.05 4.97
N ALA A 12 1.62 -6.01 4.98
CA ALA A 12 0.85 -5.37 3.92
C ALA A 12 1.08 -3.85 3.90
N LEU A 13 1.17 -3.21 5.06
CA LEU A 13 1.47 -1.79 5.17
C LEU A 13 2.87 -1.45 4.64
N ALA A 14 3.89 -2.21 5.05
CA ALA A 14 5.25 -2.03 4.55
C ALA A 14 5.34 -2.21 3.02
N ARG A 15 4.53 -3.10 2.45
CA ARG A 15 4.44 -3.27 0.99
C ARG A 15 3.71 -2.13 0.31
N ALA A 16 2.63 -1.60 0.90
CA ALA A 16 1.91 -0.44 0.39
C ALA A 16 2.79 0.83 0.40
N GLN A 17 3.59 1.02 1.44
CA GLN A 17 4.59 2.09 1.54
C GLN A 17 5.64 1.98 0.43
N LYS A 18 6.32 0.83 0.33
CA LYS A 18 7.32 0.58 -0.73
C LYS A 18 6.75 0.73 -2.14
N PHE A 19 5.51 0.30 -2.34
CA PHE A 19 4.82 0.47 -3.62
C PHE A 19 4.66 1.96 -3.94
N SER A 20 4.16 2.74 -2.99
CA SER A 20 3.93 4.17 -3.18
C SER A 20 5.24 4.93 -3.41
N GLU A 21 6.28 4.63 -2.63
CA GLU A 21 7.63 5.21 -2.78
C GLU A 21 8.26 4.86 -4.14
N ALA A 22 8.09 3.62 -4.61
CA ALA A 22 8.59 3.23 -5.92
C ALA A 22 7.90 4.02 -7.04
N TYR A 23 6.61 4.35 -6.91
CA TYR A 23 5.88 5.15 -7.89
C TYR A 23 6.34 6.61 -7.88
N THR A 24 6.58 7.20 -6.71
CA THR A 24 7.11 8.57 -6.61
C THR A 24 8.55 8.67 -7.08
N ASN A 25 9.36 7.63 -6.88
CA ASN A 25 10.77 7.62 -7.32
C ASN A 25 10.94 7.37 -8.83
N ARG A 26 10.01 6.64 -9.46
CA ARG A 26 10.10 6.27 -10.88
C ARG A 26 9.46 7.30 -11.83
N GLY A 27 8.63 8.20 -11.32
CA GLY A 27 7.79 9.05 -12.16
C GLY A 27 7.75 10.51 -11.71
N PRO A 28 6.94 11.34 -12.38
CA PRO A 28 6.73 12.74 -12.00
C PRO A 28 5.82 12.90 -10.77
N TYR A 29 5.41 11.80 -10.14
CA TYR A 29 4.46 11.78 -9.03
C TYR A 29 5.14 12.18 -7.72
N LYS A 30 4.40 12.93 -6.90
CA LYS A 30 4.81 13.30 -5.56
C LYS A 30 3.73 12.88 -4.57
N PHE A 31 4.16 12.63 -3.34
CA PHE A 31 3.23 12.47 -2.25
C PHE A 31 2.45 13.76 -2.01
N PHE A 32 1.24 13.58 -1.50
CA PHE A 32 0.48 14.69 -0.95
C PHE A 32 1.26 15.29 0.25
N PRO A 33 1.23 16.62 0.45
CA PRO A 33 2.08 17.28 1.45
C PRO A 33 1.84 16.81 2.90
N GLU A 34 0.65 16.30 3.21
CA GLU A 34 0.27 15.84 4.53
C GLU A 34 0.58 14.33 4.69
N PRO A 35 1.62 13.96 5.46
CA PRO A 35 2.04 12.57 5.58
C PRO A 35 1.01 11.68 6.28
N GLU A 36 0.17 12.25 7.15
CA GLU A 36 -0.91 11.53 7.83
C GLU A 36 -1.98 11.03 6.84
N ILE A 37 -2.33 11.86 5.86
CA ILE A 37 -3.28 11.49 4.79
C ILE A 37 -2.68 10.42 3.90
N VAL A 38 -1.40 10.56 3.53
CA VAL A 38 -0.69 9.53 2.75
C VAL A 38 -0.66 8.20 3.49
N LEU A 39 -0.39 8.22 4.80
CA LEU A 39 -0.37 7.03 5.64
C LEU A 39 -1.76 6.38 5.73
N GLU A 40 -2.83 7.17 5.83
CA GLU A 40 -4.21 6.65 5.89
C GLU A 40 -4.59 5.93 4.58
N VAL A 41 -4.23 6.52 3.43
CA VAL A 41 -4.42 5.87 2.13
C VAL A 41 -3.60 4.57 2.04
N GLN A 42 -2.35 4.57 2.51
CA GLN A 42 -1.50 3.38 2.53
C GLN A 42 -2.05 2.26 3.41
N LYS A 43 -2.65 2.60 4.57
CA LYS A 43 -3.37 1.63 5.40
C LYS A 43 -4.58 1.05 4.66
N GLY A 44 -5.35 1.88 3.94
CA GLY A 44 -6.46 1.42 3.12
C GLY A 44 -6.02 0.45 2.02
N LEU A 45 -4.93 0.77 1.32
CA LEU A 45 -4.31 -0.12 0.33
C LEU A 45 -3.87 -1.45 0.94
N ALA A 46 -3.28 -1.41 2.14
CA ALA A 46 -2.86 -2.60 2.88
C ALA A 46 -4.04 -3.46 3.32
N ALA A 47 -5.10 -2.85 3.86
CA ALA A 47 -6.32 -3.54 4.25
C ALA A 47 -6.98 -4.25 3.05
N ASN A 48 -7.02 -3.59 1.91
CA ASN A 48 -7.52 -4.19 0.67
C ASN A 48 -6.63 -5.33 0.17
N GLU A 49 -5.31 -5.23 0.31
CA GLU A 49 -4.39 -6.31 -0.02
C GLU A 49 -4.60 -7.53 0.88
N VAL A 50 -4.83 -7.33 2.17
CA VAL A 50 -5.11 -8.42 3.11
C VAL A 50 -6.48 -9.06 2.84
N ALA A 51 -7.53 -8.25 2.61
CA ALA A 51 -8.89 -8.73 2.45
C ALA A 51 -9.15 -9.36 1.06
N ASN A 52 -8.64 -8.73 0.00
CA ASN A 52 -8.96 -9.08 -1.39
C ASN A 52 -7.76 -9.66 -2.15
N GLY A 53 -6.55 -9.59 -1.59
CA GLY A 53 -5.32 -10.00 -2.25
C GLY A 53 -4.78 -8.99 -3.28
N TYR A 54 -5.38 -7.78 -3.36
CA TYR A 54 -4.99 -6.69 -4.27
C TYR A 54 -5.19 -5.32 -3.59
N ARG A 55 -4.37 -4.34 -3.95
CA ARG A 55 -4.42 -2.96 -3.41
C ARG A 55 -5.45 -2.11 -4.15
N TYR A 56 -6.73 -2.42 -3.99
CA TYR A 56 -7.81 -1.59 -4.53
C TYR A 56 -7.78 -0.19 -3.91
N CYS A 57 -8.28 0.80 -4.67
CA CYS A 57 -8.46 2.15 -4.18
C CYS A 57 -9.34 2.10 -2.91
N PRO A 58 -8.84 2.59 -1.77
CA PRO A 58 -9.61 2.66 -0.54
C PRO A 58 -10.66 3.78 -0.58
#